data_AF-A0A3D6C3J2-F1
#
_entry.id   AF-A0A3D6C3J2-F1
#
_cell.length_a   1.000
_cell.length_b   1.000
_cell.length_c   1.000
_cell.angle_alpha   90.00
_cell.angle_beta   90.00
_cell.angle_gamma   90.00
#
_symmetry.space_group_name_H-M   'P 1'
#
loop_
_entity.id
_entity.type
_entity.pdbx_description
1 polymer ?
#
loop_
_entity_poly.entity_id
_entity_poly.type
_entity_poly.pdbx_seq_one_letter_code
_entity_poly.pdbx_strand_id
1 'polypeptide(L)'
;MKKIVECVPNFSEGRNMETIETIAEAIRKTPGCSLLDVDPGKSTNRTVYTFVGEPEAVVEGALASARVARERIDMRTHTGEHHRMGAMDVCPFIPVANVTMEECVEISKEFGRRAGEELGIPIYLYEESATQEYRRKLPQIREGQYEAVKDRIVMPEWKPDFGPAKFIPEWGATVTGARFFLIAYNVNLLSTPNQAHRIALNLREAGRGPEEPGQFKEVKGMGWYVADYNLAQVTVNLNNYLVTPPHILYEAVRDEAAKLKIGVTGSEIVGVVPLDAILQAADYYIEKEGL
;
A
#
# COMPACT_ATOMS: atom_id res chain seq x y z
N MET A 1 -20.89 -16.51 -8.41
CA MET A 1 -19.56 -16.75 -7.80
C MET A 1 -19.37 -15.71 -6.69
N LYS A 2 -18.63 -16.02 -5.61
CA LYS A 2 -18.44 -15.07 -4.51
C LYS A 2 -17.57 -13.89 -4.96
N LYS A 3 -17.95 -12.68 -4.56
CA LYS A 3 -17.18 -11.45 -4.73
C LYS A 3 -16.13 -11.36 -3.64
N ILE A 4 -14.90 -11.04 -4.00
CA ILE A 4 -13.81 -10.85 -3.03
C ILE A 4 -13.16 -9.50 -3.34
N VAL A 5 -13.15 -8.65 -2.33
CA VAL A 5 -12.46 -7.37 -2.30
C VAL A 5 -11.40 -7.44 -1.21
N GLU A 6 -10.20 -6.98 -1.52
CA GLU A 6 -9.16 -6.74 -0.53
C GLU A 6 -9.24 -5.29 -0.05
N CYS A 7 -9.10 -5.09 1.26
CA CYS A 7 -8.96 -3.78 1.87
C CYS A 7 -7.66 -3.73 2.66
N VAL A 8 -6.86 -2.68 2.42
CA VAL A 8 -5.49 -2.58 2.96
C VAL A 8 -5.27 -1.28 3.76
N PRO A 9 -6.04 -1.01 4.83
CA PRO A 9 -5.94 0.25 5.54
C PRO A 9 -4.58 0.41 6.23
N ASN A 10 -4.11 1.64 6.27
CA ASN A 10 -2.83 2.02 6.84
C ASN A 10 -3.07 2.93 8.03
N PHE A 11 -2.63 2.49 9.21
CA PHE A 11 -2.77 3.26 10.43
C PHE A 11 -1.44 3.82 10.89
N SER A 12 -1.47 5.05 11.39
CA SER A 12 -0.33 5.77 11.97
C SER A 12 -0.08 5.32 13.41
N GLU A 13 0.24 4.04 13.57
CA GLU A 13 0.68 3.40 14.82
C GLU A 13 1.48 2.16 14.44
N GLY A 14 2.71 2.01 14.94
CA GLY A 14 3.57 0.86 14.67
C GLY A 14 4.36 0.39 15.89
N ARG A 15 4.03 0.88 17.09
CA ARG A 15 4.79 0.69 18.34
C ARG A 15 3.92 0.17 19.48
N ASN A 16 2.71 0.68 19.64
CA ASN A 16 1.77 0.24 20.66
C ASN A 16 1.01 -1.01 20.17
N MET A 17 1.51 -2.18 20.58
CA MET A 17 0.93 -3.47 20.22
C MET A 17 -0.52 -3.66 20.71
N GLU A 18 -0.91 -3.03 21.81
CA GLU A 18 -2.29 -3.12 22.29
C GLU A 18 -3.25 -2.36 21.36
N THR A 19 -2.87 -1.18 20.90
CA THR A 19 -3.64 -0.42 19.90
C THR A 19 -3.71 -1.20 18.59
N ILE A 20 -2.58 -1.76 18.13
CA ILE A 20 -2.50 -2.54 16.89
C ILE A 20 -3.44 -3.75 16.96
N GLU A 21 -3.36 -4.53 18.03
CA GLU A 21 -4.20 -5.71 18.19
C GLU A 21 -5.67 -5.33 18.34
N THR A 22 -6.00 -4.24 19.03
CA THR A 22 -7.41 -3.81 19.16
C THR A 22 -8.01 -3.41 17.81
N ILE A 23 -7.23 -2.77 16.93
CA ILE A 23 -7.64 -2.46 15.55
C ILE A 23 -7.82 -3.76 14.75
N ALA A 24 -6.87 -4.70 14.84
CA ALA A 24 -6.97 -6.01 14.21
C ALA A 24 -8.26 -6.73 14.63
N GLU A 25 -8.59 -6.72 15.92
CA GLU A 25 -9.78 -7.40 16.42
C GLU A 25 -11.09 -6.76 16.02
N ALA A 26 -11.13 -5.44 15.78
CA ALA A 26 -12.30 -4.81 15.17
C ALA A 26 -12.57 -5.38 13.77
N ILE A 27 -11.53 -5.65 13.00
CA ILE A 27 -11.64 -6.28 11.68
C ILE A 27 -12.05 -7.74 11.83
N ARG A 28 -11.37 -8.53 12.68
CA ARG A 28 -11.67 -9.97 12.85
C ARG A 28 -13.09 -10.22 13.35
N LYS A 29 -13.65 -9.34 14.17
CA LYS A 29 -15.02 -9.44 14.69
C LYS A 29 -16.09 -8.96 13.71
N THR A 30 -15.72 -8.30 12.62
CA THR A 30 -16.68 -7.85 11.62
C THR A 30 -17.16 -9.04 10.78
N PRO A 31 -18.48 -9.36 10.77
CA PRO A 31 -18.99 -10.46 9.98
C PRO A 31 -18.69 -10.30 8.48
N GLY A 32 -18.20 -11.37 7.85
CA GLY A 32 -17.87 -11.37 6.42
C GLY A 32 -16.45 -10.89 6.09
N CYS A 33 -15.68 -10.42 7.08
CA CYS A 33 -14.26 -10.09 6.92
C CYS A 33 -13.36 -11.25 7.35
N SER A 34 -12.23 -11.39 6.66
CA SER A 34 -11.13 -12.27 7.05
C SER A 34 -9.83 -11.46 7.07
N LEU A 35 -9.29 -11.22 8.26
CA LEU A 35 -7.98 -10.58 8.42
C LEU A 35 -6.88 -11.57 8.03
N LEU A 36 -6.09 -11.21 7.02
CA LEU A 36 -5.05 -12.05 6.45
C LEU A 36 -3.67 -11.73 7.02
N ASP A 37 -3.39 -10.43 7.23
CA ASP A 37 -2.07 -9.99 7.66
C ASP A 37 -2.14 -8.67 8.46
N VAL A 38 -1.16 -8.50 9.35
CA VAL A 38 -0.92 -7.28 10.13
C VAL A 38 0.59 -7.04 10.19
N ASP A 39 1.05 -6.00 9.50
CA ASP A 39 2.47 -5.69 9.34
C ASP A 39 2.82 -4.35 10.02
N PRO A 40 3.25 -4.38 11.30
CA PRO A 40 3.65 -3.19 12.04
C PRO A 40 5.13 -2.83 11.82
N GLY A 41 5.39 -1.61 11.36
CA GLY A 41 6.74 -1.07 11.26
C GLY A 41 7.06 -0.12 12.42
N LYS A 42 8.01 -0.51 13.28
CA LYS A 42 8.40 0.27 14.48
C LYS A 42 9.06 1.62 14.14
N SER A 43 9.96 1.64 13.16
CA SER A 43 10.68 2.85 12.71
C SER A 43 9.77 3.75 11.87
N THR A 44 9.00 3.16 10.96
CA THR A 44 7.99 3.87 10.15
C THR A 44 6.81 4.37 11.00
N ASN A 45 6.60 3.80 12.19
CA ASN A 45 5.47 4.03 13.09
C ASN A 45 4.12 3.96 12.35
N ARG A 46 3.99 2.91 11.53
CA ARG A 46 2.82 2.63 10.69
C ARG A 46 2.55 1.13 10.72
N THR A 47 1.27 0.76 10.74
CA THR A 47 0.83 -0.62 10.55
C THR A 47 -0.06 -0.72 9.33
N VAL A 48 0.23 -1.71 8.50
CA VAL A 48 -0.62 -2.11 7.38
C VAL A 48 -1.44 -3.31 7.80
N TYR A 49 -2.75 -3.25 7.60
CA TYR A 49 -3.64 -4.38 7.81
C TYR A 49 -4.14 -4.83 6.46
N THR A 50 -4.22 -6.14 6.24
CA THR A 50 -4.74 -6.71 4.99
C THR A 50 -5.89 -7.63 5.34
N PHE A 51 -7.07 -7.34 4.83
CA PHE A 51 -8.22 -8.22 5.00
C PHE A 51 -9.06 -8.29 3.74
N VAL A 52 -9.84 -9.36 3.63
CA VAL A 52 -10.71 -9.61 2.48
C VAL A 52 -12.15 -9.86 2.92
N GLY A 53 -13.10 -9.60 2.03
CA GLY A 53 -14.52 -9.86 2.26
C GLY A 53 -15.37 -9.55 1.04
N GLU A 54 -16.69 -9.72 1.19
CA GLU A 54 -17.67 -9.22 0.23
C GLU A 54 -17.73 -7.67 0.30
N PRO A 55 -18.18 -6.98 -0.77
CA PRO A 55 -18.18 -5.51 -0.87
C PRO A 55 -18.69 -4.77 0.37
N GLU A 56 -19.84 -5.17 0.92
CA GLU A 56 -20.45 -4.51 2.08
C GLU A 56 -19.66 -4.82 3.36
N ALA A 57 -19.18 -6.06 3.52
CA ALA A 57 -18.43 -6.48 4.69
C ALA A 57 -17.10 -5.72 4.82
N VAL A 58 -16.39 -5.49 3.71
CA VAL A 58 -15.11 -4.77 3.76
C VAL A 58 -15.26 -3.31 4.17
N VAL A 59 -16.37 -2.66 3.79
CA VAL A 59 -16.70 -1.30 4.25
C VAL A 59 -16.94 -1.29 5.76
N GLU A 60 -17.71 -2.25 6.28
CA GLU A 60 -17.93 -2.36 7.73
C GLU A 60 -16.63 -2.63 8.49
N GLY A 61 -15.75 -3.48 7.96
CA GLY A 61 -14.45 -3.78 8.59
C GLY A 61 -13.53 -2.56 8.63
N ALA A 62 -13.52 -1.78 7.54
CA ALA A 62 -12.78 -0.52 7.45
C ALA A 62 -13.34 0.52 8.43
N LEU A 63 -14.67 0.65 8.54
CA LEU A 63 -15.30 1.57 9.51
C LEU A 63 -15.07 1.13 10.95
N ALA A 64 -15.19 -0.16 11.26
CA ALA A 64 -14.97 -0.70 12.60
C ALA A 64 -13.54 -0.44 13.08
N SER A 65 -12.55 -0.69 12.22
CA SER A 65 -11.15 -0.38 12.52
C SER A 65 -10.89 1.13 12.64
N ALA A 66 -11.50 1.96 11.79
CA ALA A 66 -11.42 3.42 11.89
C ALA A 66 -11.99 3.96 13.21
N ARG A 67 -13.12 3.42 13.70
CA ARG A 67 -13.71 3.79 15.00
C ARG A 67 -12.75 3.53 16.16
N VAL A 68 -12.12 2.35 16.19
CA VAL A 68 -11.11 2.03 17.21
C VAL A 68 -9.90 2.96 17.12
N ALA A 69 -9.40 3.21 15.91
CA ALA A 69 -8.28 4.14 15.72
C ALA A 69 -8.62 5.56 16.20
N ARG A 70 -9.88 6.00 16.06
CA ARG A 70 -10.33 7.35 16.45
C ARG A 70 -10.22 7.57 17.96
N GLU A 71 -10.36 6.49 18.73
CA GLU A 71 -10.25 6.48 20.20
C GLU A 71 -8.80 6.30 20.67
N ARG A 72 -7.98 5.57 19.92
CA ARG A 72 -6.65 5.11 20.38
C ARG A 72 -5.45 5.84 19.78
N ILE A 73 -5.61 6.52 18.64
CA ILE A 73 -4.52 7.21 17.95
C ILE A 73 -4.74 8.73 18.05
N ASP A 74 -3.70 9.45 18.51
CA ASP A 74 -3.66 10.91 18.53
C ASP A 74 -2.53 11.43 17.64
N MET A 75 -2.88 11.96 16.48
CA MET A 75 -1.92 12.45 15.49
C MET A 75 -1.09 13.63 15.98
N ARG A 76 -1.50 14.35 17.02
CA ARG A 76 -0.72 15.47 17.58
C ARG A 76 0.61 15.03 18.19
N THR A 77 0.69 13.77 18.61
CA THR A 77 1.91 13.18 19.21
C THR A 77 2.59 12.16 18.28
N HIS A 78 1.98 11.85 17.13
CA HIS A 78 2.51 10.88 16.18
C HIS A 78 3.71 11.43 15.40
N THR A 79 4.79 10.65 15.40
CA THR A 79 5.97 10.83 14.56
C THR A 79 6.47 9.49 14.03
N GLY A 80 6.97 9.44 12.80
CA GLY A 80 7.48 8.23 12.15
C GLY A 80 8.25 8.57 10.88
N GLU A 81 9.11 7.65 10.42
CA GLU A 81 9.92 7.85 9.20
C GLU A 81 9.08 7.82 7.92
N HIS A 82 7.93 7.15 7.96
CA HIS A 82 7.04 7.08 6.81
C HIS A 82 6.11 8.30 6.79
N HIS A 83 5.97 8.94 5.62
CA HIS A 83 5.05 10.06 5.46
C HIS A 83 3.63 9.65 5.90
N ARG A 84 2.89 10.57 6.50
CA ARG A 84 1.50 10.32 6.92
C ARG A 84 0.75 11.64 7.01
N MET A 85 -0.57 11.61 6.88
CA MET A 85 -1.40 12.78 7.14
C MET A 85 -2.61 12.52 8.02
N GLY A 86 -2.85 11.27 8.42
CA GLY A 86 -3.89 10.97 9.40
C GLY A 86 -3.75 9.65 10.14
N ALA A 87 -4.60 9.45 11.15
CA ALA A 87 -4.59 8.27 12.02
C ALA A 87 -4.87 6.99 11.23
N MET A 88 -5.86 7.03 10.33
CA MET A 88 -5.93 6.16 9.16
C MET A 88 -5.48 6.98 7.95
N ASP A 89 -4.26 6.75 7.46
CA ASP A 89 -3.65 7.55 6.41
C ASP A 89 -4.30 7.27 5.04
N VAL A 90 -4.40 5.99 4.68
CA VAL A 90 -5.02 5.54 3.43
C VAL A 90 -5.79 4.23 3.65
N CYS A 91 -6.94 4.09 3.01
CA CYS A 91 -7.81 2.92 3.03
C CYS A 91 -8.23 2.55 1.60
N PRO A 92 -7.41 1.74 0.89
CA PRO A 92 -7.70 1.32 -0.48
C PRO A 92 -8.58 0.06 -0.53
N PHE A 93 -9.34 -0.06 -1.62
CA PHE A 93 -10.15 -1.24 -1.95
C PHE A 93 -9.70 -1.80 -3.31
N ILE A 94 -9.43 -3.09 -3.37
CA ILE A 94 -8.80 -3.74 -4.52
C ILE A 94 -9.66 -4.92 -4.99
N PRO A 95 -9.96 -5.02 -6.30
CA PRO A 95 -10.69 -6.17 -6.83
C PRO A 95 -9.80 -7.43 -6.80
N VAL A 96 -10.28 -8.50 -6.17
CA VAL A 96 -9.56 -9.79 -6.11
C VAL A 96 -10.24 -10.84 -6.96
N ALA A 97 -11.54 -11.08 -6.74
CA ALA A 97 -12.28 -12.10 -7.50
C ALA A 97 -13.72 -11.69 -7.75
N ASN A 98 -14.16 -11.77 -9.01
CA ASN A 98 -15.53 -11.48 -9.45
C ASN A 98 -16.03 -10.07 -9.09
N VAL A 99 -15.11 -9.11 -8.93
CA VAL A 99 -15.40 -7.70 -8.65
C VAL A 99 -14.63 -6.86 -9.65
N THR A 100 -15.30 -5.84 -10.19
CA THR A 100 -14.72 -4.88 -11.14
C THR A 100 -14.04 -3.71 -10.42
N MET A 101 -13.21 -2.96 -11.14
CA MET A 101 -12.60 -1.75 -10.58
C MET A 101 -13.66 -0.72 -10.25
N GLU A 102 -14.68 -0.58 -11.10
CA GLU A 102 -15.80 0.35 -10.93
C GLU A 102 -16.58 0.05 -9.64
N GLU A 103 -16.81 -1.23 -9.33
CA GLU A 103 -17.41 -1.62 -8.05
C GLU A 103 -16.51 -1.23 -6.85
N CYS A 104 -15.19 -1.43 -6.93
CA CYS A 104 -14.28 -0.97 -5.88
C CYS A 104 -14.26 0.56 -5.74
N VAL A 105 -14.44 1.32 -6.82
CA VAL A 105 -14.59 2.77 -6.77
C VAL A 105 -15.83 3.14 -5.96
N GLU A 106 -16.97 2.49 -6.22
CA GLU A 106 -18.20 2.75 -5.45
C GLU A 106 -18.07 2.33 -3.98
N ILE A 107 -17.40 1.20 -3.69
CA ILE A 107 -17.07 0.78 -2.31
C ILE A 107 -16.25 1.86 -1.59
N SER A 108 -15.22 2.40 -2.24
CA SER A 108 -14.37 3.44 -1.65
C SER A 108 -15.13 4.74 -1.37
N LYS A 109 -16.06 5.12 -2.25
CA LYS A 109 -16.93 6.30 -2.04
C LYS A 109 -17.89 6.07 -0.89
N GLU A 110 -18.47 4.88 -0.77
CA GLU A 110 -19.39 4.57 0.33
C GLU A 110 -18.66 4.55 1.68
N PHE A 111 -17.47 3.94 1.75
CA PHE A 111 -16.60 4.04 2.92
C PHE A 111 -16.29 5.52 3.23
N GLY A 112 -15.86 6.30 2.24
CA GLY A 112 -15.49 7.70 2.43
C GLY A 112 -16.64 8.56 2.93
N ARG A 113 -17.83 8.41 2.35
CA ARG A 113 -19.05 9.10 2.78
C ARG A 113 -19.38 8.79 4.23
N ARG A 114 -19.45 7.50 4.58
CA ARG A 114 -19.79 7.05 5.94
C ARG A 114 -18.72 7.42 6.97
N ALA A 115 -17.44 7.24 6.65
CA ALA A 115 -16.36 7.63 7.55
C ALA A 115 -16.37 9.15 7.80
N GLY A 116 -16.61 9.95 6.76
CA GLY A 116 -16.74 11.40 6.88
C GLY A 116 -17.93 11.84 7.74
N GLU A 117 -19.07 11.15 7.64
CA GLU A 117 -20.28 11.42 8.44
C GLU A 117 -20.16 10.90 9.90
N GLU A 118 -19.76 9.64 10.08
CA GLU A 118 -19.75 8.96 11.38
C GLU A 118 -18.60 9.42 12.28
N LEU A 119 -17.40 9.68 11.71
CA LEU A 119 -16.20 10.05 12.47
C LEU A 119 -15.93 11.56 12.44
N GLY A 120 -16.59 12.31 11.54
CA GLY A 120 -16.40 13.75 11.38
C GLY A 120 -15.02 14.12 10.85
N ILE A 121 -14.46 13.31 9.95
CA ILE A 121 -13.09 13.46 9.42
C ILE A 121 -13.09 13.84 7.94
N PRO A 122 -12.11 14.62 7.46
CA PRO A 122 -11.97 14.92 6.04
C PRO A 122 -11.44 13.70 5.26
N ILE A 123 -12.12 13.37 4.16
CA ILE A 123 -11.76 12.28 3.26
C ILE A 123 -11.42 12.80 1.87
N TYR A 124 -10.33 12.29 1.29
CA TYR A 124 -9.94 12.53 -0.10
C TYR A 124 -10.00 11.23 -0.91
N LEU A 125 -10.45 11.32 -2.16
CA LEU A 125 -10.42 10.21 -3.10
C LEU A 125 -9.12 10.19 -3.92
N TYR A 126 -8.54 9.00 -4.12
CA TYR A 126 -7.32 8.81 -4.91
C TYR A 126 -7.42 7.66 -5.93
N GLU A 127 -6.41 7.53 -6.77
CA GLU A 127 -6.29 6.53 -7.84
C GLU A 127 -7.53 6.50 -8.73
N GLU A 128 -8.13 5.34 -8.97
CA GLU A 128 -9.30 5.21 -9.85
C GLU A 128 -10.56 5.87 -9.28
N SER A 129 -10.55 6.24 -8.00
CA SER A 129 -11.65 6.99 -7.36
C SER A 129 -11.46 8.50 -7.45
N ALA A 130 -10.29 9.00 -7.84
CA ALA A 130 -10.01 10.42 -7.89
C ALA A 130 -10.86 11.12 -8.97
N THR A 131 -11.47 12.25 -8.61
CA THR A 131 -12.21 13.11 -9.54
C THR A 131 -11.34 14.22 -10.13
N GLN A 132 -10.13 14.41 -9.58
CA GLN A 132 -9.24 15.52 -9.90
C GLN A 132 -7.81 15.01 -10.09
N GLU A 133 -7.21 15.30 -11.24
CA GLU A 133 -5.93 14.70 -11.65
C GLU A 133 -4.77 15.03 -10.69
N TYR A 134 -4.75 16.24 -10.13
CA TYR A 134 -3.71 16.65 -9.17
C TYR A 134 -3.86 15.99 -7.79
N ARG A 135 -4.91 15.18 -7.58
CA ARG A 135 -5.13 14.35 -6.38
C ARG A 135 -5.11 12.84 -6.70
N ARG A 136 -4.79 12.45 -7.94
CA ARG A 136 -4.84 11.04 -8.33
C ARG A 136 -3.82 10.21 -7.56
N LYS A 137 -2.59 10.70 -7.39
CA LYS A 137 -1.52 9.96 -6.72
C LYS A 137 -1.49 10.28 -5.23
N LEU A 138 -1.35 9.25 -4.39
CA LEU A 138 -1.26 9.41 -2.94
C LEU A 138 -0.19 10.43 -2.49
N PRO A 139 1.04 10.48 -3.07
CA PRO A 139 2.03 11.49 -2.69
C PRO A 139 1.61 12.94 -2.96
N GLN A 140 0.75 13.21 -3.97
CA GLN A 140 0.23 14.55 -4.23
C GLN A 140 -0.68 14.99 -3.08
N ILE A 141 -1.58 14.10 -2.64
CA ILE A 141 -2.44 14.36 -1.48
C ILE A 141 -1.62 14.41 -0.19
N ARG A 142 -0.54 13.66 -0.06
CA ARG A 142 0.31 13.63 1.16
C ARG A 142 1.44 14.65 1.17
N GLU A 143 1.50 15.55 0.19
CA GLU A 143 2.53 16.59 0.16
C GLU A 143 2.47 17.44 1.44
N GLY A 144 3.62 17.64 2.08
CA GLY A 144 3.70 18.35 3.36
C GLY A 144 3.12 17.59 4.58
N GLN A 145 2.64 16.36 4.39
CA GLN A 145 2.21 15.44 5.46
C GLN A 145 1.07 16.01 6.36
N TYR A 146 0.94 15.51 7.59
CA TYR A 146 -0.02 15.96 8.60
C TYR A 146 0.09 17.47 8.88
N GLU A 147 1.32 17.99 8.92
CA GLU A 147 1.62 19.38 9.27
C GLU A 147 1.02 20.38 8.27
N ALA A 148 0.95 20.01 6.99
CA ALA A 148 0.40 20.85 5.93
C ALA A 148 -1.13 20.76 5.79
N VAL A 149 -1.78 19.75 6.37
CA VAL A 149 -3.25 19.55 6.22
C VAL A 149 -4.02 20.77 6.72
N LYS A 150 -3.60 21.38 7.83
CA LYS A 150 -4.30 22.50 8.46
C LYS A 150 -4.44 23.72 7.53
N ASP A 151 -3.41 24.00 6.74
CA ASP A 151 -3.34 25.16 5.85
C ASP A 151 -3.98 24.82 4.50
N ARG A 152 -3.82 23.56 4.07
CA ARG A 152 -4.32 23.09 2.78
C ARG A 152 -5.83 22.91 2.77
N ILE A 153 -6.42 22.32 3.81
CA ILE A 153 -7.84 21.93 3.83
C ILE A 153 -8.82 23.11 3.70
N VAL A 154 -8.37 24.33 4.00
CA VAL A 154 -9.18 25.56 3.87
C VAL A 154 -9.12 26.17 2.47
N MET A 155 -8.22 25.69 1.60
CA MET A 155 -8.11 26.15 0.23
C MET A 155 -9.25 25.54 -0.61
N PRO A 156 -9.95 26.31 -1.46
CA PRO A 156 -11.07 25.80 -2.27
C PRO A 156 -10.71 24.57 -3.12
N GLU A 157 -9.52 24.59 -3.71
CA GLU A 157 -8.93 23.50 -4.50
C GLU A 157 -8.47 22.31 -3.65
N TRP A 158 -8.58 22.37 -2.33
CA TRP A 158 -8.28 21.26 -1.42
C TRP A 158 -9.46 20.90 -0.53
N LYS A 159 -10.67 21.32 -0.91
CA LYS A 159 -11.90 20.85 -0.28
C LYS A 159 -11.95 19.30 -0.33
N PRO A 160 -12.15 18.61 0.81
CA PRO A 160 -12.31 17.15 0.85
C PRO A 160 -13.50 16.68 0.00
N ASP A 161 -13.40 15.47 -0.53
CA ASP A 161 -14.47 14.83 -1.30
C ASP A 161 -15.65 14.45 -0.38
N PHE A 162 -15.36 14.03 0.86
CA PHE A 162 -16.36 13.79 1.91
C PHE A 162 -15.92 14.33 3.26
N GLY A 163 -16.90 14.50 4.16
CA GLY A 163 -16.68 15.01 5.50
C GLY A 163 -16.44 16.53 5.56
N PRO A 164 -16.08 17.07 6.74
CA PRO A 164 -15.92 18.50 6.93
C PRO A 164 -14.63 19.02 6.27
N ALA A 165 -14.69 20.20 5.63
CA ALA A 165 -13.52 20.96 5.21
C ALA A 165 -12.85 21.68 6.39
N LYS A 166 -12.45 20.90 7.41
CA LYS A 166 -11.87 21.37 8.66
C LYS A 166 -10.76 20.44 9.12
N PHE A 167 -9.67 21.01 9.60
CA PHE A 167 -8.60 20.25 10.22
C PHE A 167 -9.05 19.65 11.56
N ILE A 168 -8.82 18.36 11.74
CA ILE A 168 -9.12 17.60 12.96
C ILE A 168 -7.78 17.20 13.59
N PRO A 169 -7.24 17.93 14.59
CA PRO A 169 -5.88 17.69 15.09
C PRO A 169 -5.61 16.26 15.58
N GLU A 170 -6.58 15.64 16.25
CA GLU A 170 -6.42 14.28 16.77
C GLU A 170 -6.34 13.24 15.64
N TRP A 171 -6.85 13.55 14.44
CA TRP A 171 -6.99 12.60 13.33
C TRP A 171 -6.19 12.94 12.08
N GLY A 172 -6.06 14.21 11.72
CA GLY A 172 -5.57 14.64 10.41
C GLY A 172 -6.62 14.48 9.31
N ALA A 173 -6.24 13.83 8.20
CA ALA A 173 -7.11 13.50 7.08
C ALA A 173 -6.88 12.08 6.57
N THR A 174 -7.89 11.47 5.95
CA THR A 174 -7.82 10.11 5.40
C THR A 174 -7.97 10.12 3.89
N VAL A 175 -7.23 9.24 3.22
CA VAL A 175 -7.43 8.94 1.79
C VAL A 175 -8.15 7.63 1.63
N THR A 176 -9.07 7.52 0.69
CA THR A 176 -9.62 6.25 0.25
C THR A 176 -9.72 6.20 -1.27
N GLY A 177 -9.73 5.01 -1.84
CA GLY A 177 -9.94 4.84 -3.26
C GLY A 177 -9.80 3.40 -3.71
N ALA A 178 -10.00 3.19 -5.00
CA ALA A 178 -9.78 1.92 -5.64
C ALA A 178 -8.48 1.94 -6.45
N ARG A 179 -7.75 0.84 -6.40
CA ARG A 179 -6.53 0.67 -7.20
C ARG A 179 -6.33 -0.77 -7.59
N PHE A 180 -5.48 -0.99 -8.59
CA PHE A 180 -5.03 -2.32 -8.93
C PHE A 180 -4.19 -2.95 -7.80
N PHE A 181 -4.13 -4.28 -7.81
CA PHE A 181 -3.39 -5.06 -6.84
C PHE A 181 -1.90 -4.73 -6.92
N LEU A 182 -1.30 -4.47 -5.76
CA LEU A 182 0.12 -4.14 -5.66
C LEU A 182 0.81 -5.32 -4.98
N ILE A 183 1.82 -5.89 -5.63
CA ILE A 183 2.64 -6.95 -5.04
C ILE A 183 3.92 -6.32 -4.48
N ALA A 184 4.10 -6.40 -3.17
CA ALA A 184 5.37 -6.06 -2.53
C ALA A 184 6.29 -7.28 -2.63
N TYR A 185 7.40 -7.13 -3.37
CA TYR A 185 8.29 -8.22 -3.73
C TYR A 185 9.74 -7.82 -3.53
N ASN A 186 10.46 -8.60 -2.72
CA ASN A 186 11.86 -8.38 -2.39
C ASN A 186 12.71 -9.49 -3.00
N VAL A 187 13.83 -9.14 -3.63
CA VAL A 187 14.81 -10.12 -4.12
C VAL A 187 16.08 -10.02 -3.28
N ASN A 188 16.47 -11.14 -2.66
CA ASN A 188 17.58 -11.22 -1.71
C ASN A 188 18.93 -11.28 -2.42
N LEU A 189 19.89 -10.48 -1.96
CA LEU A 189 21.23 -10.37 -2.53
C LEU A 189 22.31 -10.49 -1.44
N LEU A 190 23.34 -11.27 -1.74
CA LEU A 190 24.60 -11.29 -0.98
C LEU A 190 25.47 -10.09 -1.37
N SER A 191 25.00 -8.88 -1.04
CA SER A 191 25.63 -7.62 -1.46
C SER A 191 25.54 -6.52 -0.41
N THR A 192 26.16 -5.38 -0.71
CA THR A 192 25.91 -4.12 0.01
C THR A 192 24.55 -3.51 -0.39
N PRO A 193 23.94 -2.65 0.45
CA PRO A 193 22.73 -1.92 0.08
C PRO A 193 22.93 -1.01 -1.14
N ASN A 194 24.13 -0.44 -1.34
CA ASN A 194 24.43 0.41 -2.49
C ASN A 194 24.41 -0.39 -3.81
N GLN A 195 24.91 -1.62 -3.80
CA GLN A 195 24.84 -2.51 -4.98
C GLN A 195 23.39 -2.92 -5.27
N ALA A 196 22.63 -3.31 -4.25
CA ALA A 196 21.20 -3.59 -4.41
C ALA A 196 20.46 -2.36 -4.95
N HIS A 197 20.78 -1.16 -4.45
CA HIS A 197 20.14 0.07 -4.88
C HIS A 197 20.51 0.42 -6.33
N ARG A 198 21.75 0.17 -6.75
CA ARG A 198 22.16 0.29 -8.15
C ARG A 198 21.34 -0.62 -9.06
N ILE A 199 21.08 -1.87 -8.66
CA ILE A 199 20.23 -2.80 -9.42
C ILE A 199 18.79 -2.29 -9.47
N ALA A 200 18.23 -1.87 -8.33
CA ALA A 200 16.88 -1.30 -8.28
C ALA A 200 16.71 -0.08 -9.20
N LEU A 201 17.73 0.79 -9.29
CA LEU A 201 17.75 1.93 -10.21
C LEU A 201 17.76 1.52 -11.68
N ASN A 202 18.34 0.38 -12.04
CA ASN A 202 18.29 -0.12 -13.42
C ASN A 202 16.91 -0.65 -13.79
N LEU A 203 16.17 -1.20 -12.81
CA LEU A 203 14.95 -1.95 -13.07
C LEU A 203 13.67 -1.12 -12.87
N ARG A 204 13.62 -0.24 -11.87
CA ARG A 204 12.41 0.54 -11.55
C ARG A 204 12.10 1.57 -12.63
N GLU A 205 10.82 1.88 -12.82
CA GLU A 205 10.36 2.75 -13.92
C GLU A 205 11.03 4.13 -13.93
N ALA A 206 11.13 4.77 -12.77
CA ALA A 206 11.74 6.09 -12.64
C ALA A 206 13.26 6.11 -12.95
N GLY A 207 13.89 4.94 -13.00
CA GLY A 207 15.31 4.79 -13.23
C GLY A 207 16.17 5.62 -12.29
N ARG A 208 17.16 6.30 -12.88
CA ARG A 208 18.04 7.30 -12.22
C ARG A 208 17.55 8.74 -12.39
N GLY A 209 16.47 8.94 -13.12
CA GLY A 209 15.88 10.24 -13.38
C GLY A 209 15.15 10.25 -14.73
N PRO A 210 14.53 11.39 -15.11
CA PRO A 210 13.76 11.50 -16.34
C PRO A 210 14.53 11.17 -17.62
N GLU A 211 15.84 11.40 -17.64
CA GLU A 211 16.73 11.16 -18.79
C GLU A 211 17.29 9.72 -18.85
N GLU A 212 17.22 9.00 -17.73
CA GLU A 212 17.72 7.63 -17.59
C GLU A 212 16.65 6.74 -16.93
N PRO A 213 15.54 6.45 -17.64
CA PRO A 213 14.49 5.57 -17.13
C PRO A 213 15.02 4.14 -16.95
N GLY A 214 14.38 3.39 -16.05
CA GLY A 214 14.73 1.98 -15.87
C GLY A 214 14.00 1.06 -16.84
N GLN A 215 14.30 -0.22 -16.75
CA GLN A 215 13.84 -1.24 -17.68
C GLN A 215 12.32 -1.49 -17.62
N PHE A 216 11.72 -1.48 -16.43
CA PHE A 216 10.34 -1.93 -16.25
C PHE A 216 9.36 -0.80 -16.02
N LYS A 217 8.15 -0.98 -16.52
CA LYS A 217 6.98 -0.13 -16.23
C LYS A 217 6.23 -0.65 -15.02
N GLU A 218 5.57 0.24 -14.30
CA GLU A 218 4.78 -0.10 -13.10
C GLU A 218 5.60 -0.75 -11.98
N VAL A 219 6.91 -0.48 -11.95
CA VAL A 219 7.82 -0.93 -10.90
C VAL A 219 8.37 0.28 -10.17
N LYS A 220 8.14 0.32 -8.85
CA LYS A 220 8.81 1.27 -7.94
C LYS A 220 9.67 0.46 -7.00
N GLY A 221 10.86 0.95 -6.68
CA GLY A 221 11.72 0.20 -5.76
C GLY A 221 13.01 0.90 -5.42
N MET A 222 13.74 0.27 -4.53
CA MET A 222 15.05 0.70 -4.06
C MET A 222 15.84 -0.50 -3.53
N GLY A 223 17.13 -0.31 -3.33
CA GLY A 223 17.92 -1.22 -2.52
C GLY A 223 17.96 -0.79 -1.07
N TRP A 224 17.91 -1.76 -0.17
CA TRP A 224 18.05 -1.56 1.27
C TRP A 224 18.77 -2.76 1.91
N TYR A 225 19.00 -2.66 3.21
CA TYR A 225 19.61 -3.72 4.01
C TYR A 225 18.66 -4.11 5.14
N VAL A 226 18.41 -5.41 5.29
CA VAL A 226 17.59 -5.94 6.37
C VAL A 226 18.52 -6.53 7.42
N ALA A 227 18.65 -5.83 8.55
CA ALA A 227 19.57 -6.21 9.62
C ALA A 227 19.26 -7.60 10.20
N ASP A 228 17.97 -7.93 10.34
CA ASP A 228 17.50 -9.20 10.92
C ASP A 228 17.87 -10.41 10.07
N TYR A 229 17.99 -10.23 8.76
CA TYR A 229 18.39 -11.29 7.82
C TYR A 229 19.87 -11.22 7.44
N ASN A 230 20.57 -10.15 7.83
CA ASN A 230 21.94 -9.86 7.43
C ASN A 230 22.13 -9.92 5.89
N LEU A 231 21.16 -9.37 5.15
CA LEU A 231 21.08 -9.42 3.69
C LEU A 231 20.66 -8.06 3.11
N ALA A 232 21.20 -7.74 1.93
CA ALA A 232 20.65 -6.67 1.11
C ALA A 232 19.49 -7.20 0.27
N GLN A 233 18.54 -6.35 -0.07
CA GLN A 233 17.45 -6.69 -0.99
C GLN A 233 17.23 -5.60 -2.02
N VAL A 234 16.83 -6.01 -3.22
CA VAL A 234 16.07 -5.15 -4.13
C VAL A 234 14.62 -5.25 -3.71
N THR A 235 14.11 -4.24 -3.01
CA THR A 235 12.70 -4.17 -2.60
C THR A 235 11.91 -3.39 -3.64
N VAL A 236 10.81 -3.98 -4.13
CA VAL A 236 9.94 -3.36 -5.11
C VAL A 236 8.47 -3.47 -4.76
N ASN A 237 7.73 -2.50 -5.26
CA ASN A 237 6.28 -2.58 -5.46
C ASN A 237 6.04 -2.76 -6.96
N LEU A 238 5.41 -3.88 -7.30
CA LEU A 238 4.84 -4.13 -8.63
C LEU A 238 3.41 -3.57 -8.61
N ASN A 239 3.21 -2.37 -9.15
CA ASN A 239 1.88 -1.74 -9.15
C ASN A 239 0.91 -2.44 -10.12
N ASN A 240 1.45 -3.14 -11.12
CA ASN A 240 0.67 -3.93 -12.06
C ASN A 240 1.47 -5.15 -12.52
N TYR A 241 1.16 -6.31 -11.93
CA TYR A 241 1.83 -7.57 -12.24
C TYR A 241 1.51 -8.10 -13.65
N LEU A 242 0.46 -7.61 -14.31
CA LEU A 242 0.16 -7.93 -15.70
C LEU A 242 1.10 -7.19 -16.68
N VAL A 243 1.69 -6.08 -16.24
CA VAL A 243 2.67 -5.31 -17.02
C VAL A 243 4.09 -5.80 -16.73
N THR A 244 4.43 -5.92 -15.44
CA THR A 244 5.72 -6.49 -15.00
C THR A 244 5.48 -7.59 -13.97
N PRO A 245 5.47 -8.86 -14.40
CA PRO A 245 5.27 -9.99 -13.50
C PRO A 245 6.44 -10.24 -12.53
N PRO A 246 6.19 -10.85 -11.35
CA PRO A 246 7.23 -11.10 -10.35
C PRO A 246 8.40 -11.97 -10.85
N HIS A 247 8.11 -12.98 -11.68
CA HIS A 247 9.13 -13.87 -12.24
C HIS A 247 10.04 -13.15 -13.23
N ILE A 248 9.49 -12.28 -14.09
CA ILE A 248 10.28 -11.46 -15.02
C ILE A 248 11.20 -10.51 -14.26
N LEU A 249 10.70 -9.86 -13.22
CA LEU A 249 11.54 -9.00 -12.38
C LEU A 249 12.65 -9.82 -11.69
N TYR A 250 12.32 -10.98 -11.11
CA TYR A 250 13.30 -11.83 -10.43
C TYR A 250 14.46 -12.24 -11.36
N GLU A 251 14.11 -12.66 -12.58
CA GLU A 251 15.07 -13.02 -13.63
C GLU A 251 15.97 -11.83 -14.00
N ALA A 252 15.39 -10.64 -14.17
CA ALA A 252 16.16 -9.43 -14.46
C ALA A 252 17.07 -8.98 -13.30
N VAL A 253 16.62 -9.13 -12.05
CA VAL A 253 17.50 -8.92 -10.88
C VAL A 253 18.67 -9.89 -10.91
N ARG A 254 18.43 -11.15 -11.27
CA ARG A 254 19.49 -12.17 -11.38
C ARG A 254 20.50 -11.79 -12.46
N ASP A 255 20.04 -11.31 -13.62
CA ASP A 255 20.92 -10.89 -14.71
C ASP A 255 21.74 -9.65 -14.34
N GLU A 256 21.14 -8.65 -13.70
CA GLU A 256 21.85 -7.46 -13.20
C GLU A 256 22.85 -7.80 -12.08
N ALA A 257 22.49 -8.70 -11.17
CA ALA A 257 23.37 -9.17 -10.11
C ALA A 257 24.58 -9.95 -10.68
N ALA A 258 24.36 -10.78 -11.71
CA ALA A 258 25.42 -11.54 -12.37
C ALA A 258 26.49 -10.63 -13.01
N LYS A 259 26.09 -9.49 -13.60
CA LYS A 259 27.02 -8.48 -14.14
C LYS A 259 27.96 -7.91 -13.06
N LEU A 260 27.51 -7.92 -11.80
CA LEU A 260 28.27 -7.46 -10.63
C LEU A 260 28.90 -8.62 -9.84
N LYS A 261 28.76 -9.87 -10.28
CA LYS A 261 29.19 -11.09 -9.57
C LYS A 261 28.58 -11.22 -8.17
N ILE A 262 27.32 -10.83 -8.02
CA ILE A 262 26.55 -10.90 -6.78
C ILE A 262 25.66 -12.16 -6.81
N GLY A 263 25.61 -12.90 -5.70
CA GLY A 263 24.69 -14.03 -5.54
C GLY A 263 23.27 -13.57 -5.19
N VAL A 264 22.27 -14.11 -5.89
CA VAL A 264 20.85 -13.98 -5.54
C VAL A 264 20.43 -15.18 -4.68
N THR A 265 19.79 -14.93 -3.54
CA THR A 265 19.44 -15.98 -2.55
C THR A 265 17.94 -16.06 -2.30
N GLY A 266 17.18 -16.16 -3.39
CA GLY A 266 15.73 -16.23 -3.36
C GLY A 266 15.06 -14.86 -3.26
N SER A 267 13.78 -14.89 -2.92
CA SER A 267 12.91 -13.70 -2.85
C SER A 267 11.83 -13.88 -1.79
N GLU A 268 11.12 -12.81 -1.51
CA GLU A 268 10.09 -12.70 -0.49
C GLU A 268 8.92 -11.90 -1.06
N ILE A 269 7.71 -12.41 -0.84
CA ILE A 269 6.47 -11.64 -1.02
C ILE A 269 6.08 -11.11 0.36
N VAL A 270 5.86 -9.81 0.46
CA VAL A 270 5.38 -9.17 1.69
C VAL A 270 3.86 -9.07 1.62
N GLY A 271 3.17 -9.70 2.57
CA GLY A 271 1.72 -9.80 2.61
C GLY A 271 1.19 -10.90 1.69
N VAL A 272 0.28 -10.53 0.78
CA VAL A 272 -0.48 -11.46 -0.07
C VAL A 272 -0.19 -11.24 -1.55
N VAL A 273 -0.48 -12.26 -2.37
CA VAL A 273 -0.24 -12.26 -3.82
C VAL A 273 -1.45 -12.84 -4.56
N PRO A 274 -1.84 -12.28 -5.73
CA PRO A 274 -2.90 -12.87 -6.54
C PRO A 274 -2.46 -14.22 -7.08
N LEU A 275 -3.36 -15.21 -7.05
CA LEU A 275 -3.10 -16.54 -7.59
C LEU A 275 -2.63 -16.48 -9.05
N ASP A 276 -3.25 -15.62 -9.86
CA ASP A 276 -2.91 -15.43 -11.26
C ASP A 276 -1.44 -15.03 -11.46
N ALA A 277 -0.88 -14.16 -10.61
CA ALA A 277 0.53 -13.77 -10.69
C ALA A 277 1.48 -14.95 -10.44
N ILE A 278 1.08 -15.91 -9.61
CA ILE A 278 1.84 -17.14 -9.32
C ILE A 278 1.69 -18.15 -10.47
N LEU A 279 0.50 -18.28 -11.03
CA LEU A 279 0.27 -19.17 -12.19
C LEU A 279 1.06 -18.70 -13.42
N GLN A 280 1.07 -17.39 -13.71
CA GLN A 280 1.90 -16.83 -14.78
C GLN A 280 3.38 -17.15 -14.59
N ALA A 281 3.87 -17.13 -13.34
CA ALA A 281 5.24 -17.52 -13.04
C ALA A 281 5.49 -19.01 -13.28
N ALA A 282 4.55 -19.87 -12.89
CA ALA A 282 4.64 -21.31 -13.12
C ALA A 282 4.71 -21.63 -14.62
N ASP A 283 3.80 -21.06 -15.41
CA ASP A 283 3.75 -21.26 -16.86
C ASP A 283 5.06 -20.83 -17.54
N TYR A 284 5.61 -19.67 -17.14
CA TYR A 284 6.90 -19.18 -17.63
C TYR A 284 8.04 -20.16 -17.38
N TYR A 285 8.17 -20.71 -16.17
CA TYR A 285 9.25 -21.66 -15.86
C TYR A 285 9.03 -23.04 -16.49
N ILE A 286 7.78 -23.51 -16.60
CA ILE A 286 7.45 -24.76 -17.31
C ILE A 286 7.91 -24.66 -18.78
N GLU A 287 7.58 -23.57 -19.46
CA GLU A 287 8.00 -23.35 -20.85
C GLU A 287 9.53 -23.23 -20.97
N LYS A 288 10.15 -22.42 -20.10
CA LYS A 288 11.59 -22.17 -20.10
C LYS A 288 12.42 -23.44 -19.84
N GLU A 289 11.94 -24.32 -18.98
CA GLU A 289 12.62 -25.56 -18.57
C GLU A 289 12.22 -26.77 -19.42
N GLY A 290 11.16 -26.66 -20.24
CA GLY A 290 10.66 -27.74 -21.09
C GLY A 290 10.04 -28.89 -20.29
N LEU A 291 9.29 -28.57 -19.23
CA LEU A 291 8.63 -29.52 -18.32
C LEU A 291 7.31 -30.08 -18.87
#